data_AF-A0A662M6H5-F1
#
_entry.id   AF-A0A662M6H5-F1
#
_cell.length_a   1.000
_cell.length_b   1.000
_cell.length_c   1.000
_cell.angle_alpha   90.00
_cell.angle_beta   90.00
_cell.angle_gamma   90.00
#
_symmetry.space_group_name_H-M   'P 1'
#
loop_
_entity.id
_entity.type
_entity.pdbx_description
1 polymer ?
#
loop_
_entity_poly.entity_id
_entity_poly.type
_entity_poly.pdbx_seq_one_letter_code
_entity_poly.pdbx_strand_id
1 'polypeptide(L)'
;LGCEIISLHIGPDHIHLFISCPPRYAPSYLANYFKGKSARKILQRFPELKTEANRGKLWSRSYLVATAGNVSSETIKRYIEEARRRAD
;
A
#
# COMPACT_ATOMS: atom_id res chain seq x y z
N LEU A 1 -3.97 -8.66 -12.12
CA LEU A 1 -2.54 -8.80 -11.76
C LEU A 1 -2.18 -10.20 -11.27
N GLY A 2 -3.11 -10.99 -10.72
CA GLY A 2 -2.77 -12.29 -10.12
C GLY A 2 -1.91 -12.15 -8.86
N CYS A 3 -2.03 -10.99 -8.18
CA CYS A 3 -1.41 -10.75 -6.90
C CYS A 3 -2.39 -11.11 -5.79
N GLU A 4 -1.89 -11.68 -4.71
CA GLU A 4 -2.60 -11.96 -3.48
C GLU A 4 -2.19 -10.96 -2.40
N ILE A 5 -3.16 -10.46 -1.63
CA ILE A 5 -2.92 -9.61 -0.47
C ILE A 5 -2.75 -10.52 0.74
N ILE A 6 -1.54 -10.57 1.28
CA ILE A 6 -1.23 -11.36 2.48
C ILE A 6 -1.60 -10.57 3.74
N SER A 7 -1.31 -9.26 3.75
CA SER A 7 -1.70 -8.36 4.85
C SER A 7 -1.82 -6.92 4.37
N LEU A 8 -2.71 -6.16 5.01
CA LEU A 8 -2.98 -4.76 4.73
C LEU A 8 -3.17 -4.01 6.06
N HIS A 9 -2.38 -2.96 6.25
CA HIS A 9 -2.58 -2.00 7.34
C HIS A 9 -2.82 -0.62 6.75
N ILE A 10 -3.87 0.06 7.22
CA ILE A 10 -4.24 1.41 6.81
C ILE A 10 -4.03 2.31 8.01
N GLY A 11 -3.00 3.16 7.94
CA GLY A 11 -2.79 4.25 8.88
C GLY A 11 -3.56 5.51 8.45
N PRO A 12 -3.54 6.56 9.29
CA PRO A 12 -4.21 7.82 8.98
C PRO A 12 -3.71 8.50 7.69
N ASP A 13 -2.40 8.39 7.41
CA ASP A 13 -1.70 9.09 6.32
C ASP A 13 -0.89 8.15 5.40
N HIS A 14 -0.90 6.84 5.66
CA HIS A 14 -0.11 5.86 4.91
C HIS A 14 -0.77 4.47 4.88
N ILE A 15 -0.29 3.61 3.99
CA ILE A 15 -0.71 2.20 3.89
C ILE A 15 0.53 1.32 3.86
N HIS A 16 0.50 0.20 4.59
CA HIS A 16 1.41 -0.92 4.42
C HIS A 16 0.67 -2.06 3.71
N LEU A 17 1.20 -2.48 2.57
CA LEU A 17 0.63 -3.56 1.75
C LEU A 17 1.67 -4.67 1.60
N PHE A 18 1.36 -5.85 2.15
CA PHE A 18 2.18 -7.05 1.99
C PHE A 18 1.48 -8.02 1.03
N ILE A 19 2.16 -8.37 -0.07
CA ILE A 19 1.56 -9.05 -1.23
C ILE A 19 2.48 -10.14 -1.77
N SER A 20 1.86 -11.18 -2.33
CA SER A 20 2.51 -12.12 -3.24
C SER A 20 2.09 -11.77 -4.66
N CYS A 21 3.04 -11.59 -5.57
CA CYS A 21 2.78 -11.21 -6.97
C CYS A 21 3.63 -12.03 -7.94
N PRO A 22 3.16 -12.25 -9.19
CA PRO A 22 3.97 -12.89 -10.21
C PRO A 22 5.28 -12.12 -10.48
N PRO A 23 6.43 -12.80 -10.60
CA PRO A 23 7.74 -12.16 -10.66
C PRO A 23 7.97 -11.32 -11.94
N ARG A 24 7.12 -11.50 -12.96
CA ARG A 24 7.15 -10.69 -14.20
C ARG A 24 6.83 -9.21 -13.97
N TYR A 25 6.24 -8.84 -12.84
CA TYR A 25 5.90 -7.45 -12.55
C TYR A 25 7.03 -6.79 -11.76
N ALA A 26 7.56 -5.69 -12.30
CA ALA A 26 8.50 -4.85 -11.58
C ALA A 26 7.83 -4.28 -10.30
N PRO A 27 8.55 -4.18 -9.17
CA PRO A 27 8.00 -3.58 -7.94
C PRO A 27 7.44 -2.17 -8.15
N SER A 28 8.12 -1.36 -8.97
CA SER A 28 7.70 -0.01 -9.33
C SER A 28 6.38 0.02 -10.10
N TYR A 29 6.16 -0.95 -10.99
CA TYR A 29 4.90 -1.09 -11.71
C TYR A 29 3.76 -1.40 -10.76
N LEU A 30 3.96 -2.32 -9.82
CA LEU A 30 2.95 -2.70 -8.82
C LEU A 30 2.59 -1.51 -7.93
N ALA A 31 3.59 -0.81 -7.38
CA ALA A 31 3.36 0.37 -6.54
C ALA A 31 2.55 1.45 -7.27
N ASN A 32 2.92 1.77 -8.51
CA ASN A 32 2.20 2.75 -9.33
C ASN A 32 0.78 2.28 -9.67
N TYR A 33 0.60 1.00 -9.99
CA TYR A 33 -0.71 0.43 -10.28
C TYR A 33 -1.65 0.56 -9.06
N PHE A 34 -1.21 0.13 -7.88
CA PHE A 34 -2.03 0.17 -6.67
C PHE A 34 -2.37 1.61 -6.27
N LYS A 35 -1.38 2.51 -6.26
CA LYS A 35 -1.60 3.93 -5.97
C LYS A 35 -2.56 4.58 -6.97
N GLY A 36 -2.36 4.35 -8.26
CA GLY A 36 -3.21 4.94 -9.31
C GLY A 36 -4.65 4.42 -9.27
N LYS A 37 -4.84 3.10 -9.16
CA LYS A 37 -6.19 2.50 -9.11
C LYS A 37 -6.94 2.87 -7.84
N SER A 38 -6.27 2.86 -6.69
CA SER A 38 -6.89 3.27 -5.42
C SER A 38 -7.25 4.75 -5.43
N ALA A 39 -6.32 5.64 -5.84
CA ALA A 39 -6.60 7.07 -5.95
C ALA A 39 -7.80 7.36 -6.84
N ARG A 40 -7.88 6.74 -8.02
CA ARG A 40 -9.03 6.91 -8.91
C ARG A 40 -10.34 6.48 -8.23
N LYS A 41 -10.38 5.29 -7.63
CA LYS A 41 -11.60 4.76 -7.01
C LYS A 41 -12.02 5.61 -5.80
N ILE A 42 -11.08 6.00 -4.95
CA ILE A 42 -11.34 6.79 -3.75
C ILE A 42 -11.84 8.19 -4.14
N LEU A 43 -11.17 8.89 -5.05
CA LEU A 43 -11.59 10.22 -5.49
C LEU A 43 -12.89 10.21 -6.32
N GLN A 44 -13.28 9.07 -6.88
CA GLN A 44 -14.60 8.89 -7.49
C GLN A 44 -15.68 8.67 -6.44
N ARG A 45 -15.36 7.95 -5.36
CA ARG A 45 -16.30 7.63 -4.28
C ARG A 45 -16.49 8.78 -3.30
N PHE A 46 -15.44 9.57 -3.07
CA PHE A 46 -15.38 10.69 -2.16
C PHE A 46 -14.87 11.92 -2.93
N PRO A 47 -15.71 12.57 -3.76
CA PRO A 47 -15.32 13.73 -4.55
C PRO A 47 -14.84 14.91 -3.71
N GLU A 48 -15.31 15.03 -2.46
CA GLU A 48 -14.87 16.00 -1.47
C GLU A 48 -13.36 15.95 -1.28
N LEU A 49 -12.77 14.75 -1.21
CA LEU A 49 -11.32 14.59 -1.06
C LEU A 49 -10.51 15.20 -2.22
N LYS A 50 -11.12 15.59 -3.34
CA LYS A 50 -10.39 16.31 -4.39
C LYS A 50 -10.00 17.73 -3.98
N THR A 51 -10.76 18.38 -3.10
CA THR A 51 -10.45 19.71 -2.58
C THR A 51 -9.40 19.64 -1.48
N GLU A 52 -9.46 18.63 -0.61
CA GLU A 52 -8.44 18.42 0.42
C GLU A 52 -7.14 17.81 -0.13
N ALA A 53 -7.24 16.94 -1.14
CA ALA A 53 -6.05 16.35 -1.75
C ALA A 53 -5.28 17.40 -2.56
N ASN A 54 -3.96 17.43 -2.37
CA ASN A 54 -3.05 18.33 -3.06
C ASN A 54 -3.20 18.25 -4.59
N ARG A 55 -4.02 19.15 -5.17
CA ARG A 55 -4.39 19.17 -6.60
C ARG A 55 -4.95 17.84 -7.09
N GLY A 56 -5.79 17.17 -6.28
CA GLY A 56 -6.39 15.89 -6.62
C GLY A 56 -5.43 14.69 -6.60
N LYS A 57 -4.27 14.82 -5.94
CA LYS A 57 -3.32 13.72 -5.74
C LYS A 57 -3.50 13.11 -4.36
N LEU A 58 -4.10 11.92 -4.30
CA LEU A 58 -4.32 11.21 -3.04
C LEU A 58 -3.03 10.69 -2.40
N TRP A 59 -2.07 10.23 -3.21
CA TRP A 59 -0.83 9.62 -2.72
C TRP A 59 0.38 10.51 -2.98
N SER A 60 1.37 10.47 -2.07
CA SER A 60 2.72 10.98 -2.33
C SER A 60 3.29 10.36 -3.62
N ARG A 61 4.24 11.03 -4.28
CA ARG A 61 4.99 10.45 -5.40
C ARG A 61 5.89 9.29 -4.96
N SER A 62 6.45 9.38 -3.75
CA SER A 62 7.33 8.34 -3.19
C SER A 62 6.56 7.08 -2.78
N TYR A 63 7.28 5.96 -2.69
CA TYR A 63 6.82 4.70 -2.10
C TYR A 63 8.04 3.96 -1.55
N LEU A 64 7.81 3.10 -0.56
CA LEU A 64 8.81 2.16 -0.06
C LEU A 64 8.48 0.77 -0.58
N VAL A 65 9.48 0.02 -1.02
CA VAL A 65 9.34 -1.40 -1.32
C VAL A 65 10.52 -2.17 -0.76
N ALA A 66 10.24 -3.27 -0.10
CA ALA A 66 11.21 -4.19 0.44
C ALA A 66 10.76 -5.62 0.11
N THR A 67 11.72 -6.49 -0.19
CA THR A 67 11.44 -7.92 -0.26
C THR A 67 11.47 -8.47 1.16
N ALA A 68 10.43 -9.20 1.53
CA ALA A 68 10.58 -10.16 2.61
C ALA A 68 11.25 -11.38 1.98
N GLY A 69 12.42 -11.79 2.49
CA GLY A 69 13.05 -13.06 2.10
C GLY A 69 12.20 -14.26 2.50
N ASN A 70 12.82 -15.41 2.72
CA ASN A 70 12.15 -16.63 3.21
C ASN A 70 11.78 -16.53 4.70
N VAL A 71 11.23 -15.38 5.10
CA VAL A 71 10.80 -15.09 6.45
C VAL A 71 9.33 -15.49 6.52
N SER A 72 9.00 -16.36 7.48
CA SER A 72 7.65 -16.89 7.63
C SER A 72 6.63 -15.75 7.69
N SER A 73 5.42 -15.99 7.15
CA SER A 73 4.26 -15.11 7.27
C SER A 73 4.05 -14.60 8.70
N GLU A 74 4.40 -15.42 9.68
CA GLU A 74 4.36 -15.13 11.13
C GLU A 74 5.30 -14.01 11.56
N THR A 75 6.51 -13.93 11.00
CA THR A 75 7.46 -12.86 11.31
C THR A 75 7.04 -11.54 10.68
N ILE A 76 6.42 -11.59 9.50
CA ILE A 76 5.91 -10.38 8.82
C ILE A 76 4.66 -9.88 9.52
N LYS A 77 3.80 -10.80 9.99
CA LYS A 77 2.67 -10.48 10.86
C LYS A 77 3.13 -9.80 12.14
N ARG A 78 4.17 -10.33 12.80
CA ARG A 78 4.79 -9.71 13.99
C ARG A 78 5.36 -8.33 13.70
N TYR A 79 6.06 -8.12 12.58
CA TYR A 79 6.55 -6.81 12.17
C TYR A 79 5.41 -5.78 11.99
N ILE A 80 4.29 -6.19 11.40
CA ILE A 80 3.11 -5.32 11.21
C ILE A 80 2.44 -5.01 12.55
N GLU A 81 2.33 -5.99 13.46
CA GLU A 81 1.83 -5.76 14.82
C GLU A 81 2.75 -4.82 15.64
N GLU A 82 4.06 -4.94 15.48
CA GLU A 82 5.03 -4.04 16.09
C GLU A 82 4.97 -2.63 15.51
N ALA A 83 4.78 -2.49 14.19
CA ALA A 83 4.57 -1.20 13.54
C ALA A 83 3.29 -0.53 14.04
N ARG A 84 2.20 -1.29 14.22
CA ARG A 84 0.96 -0.81 14.83
C ARG A 84 1.20 -0.26 16.24
N ARG A 85 1.92 -0.99 17.10
CA ARG A 85 2.27 -0.54 18.46
C ARG A 85 3.11 0.73 18.55
N ARG A 86 3.87 1.06 17.51
CA ARG A 86 4.72 2.28 17.50
C ARG A 86 3.98 3.51 16.97
N ALA A 87 2.83 3.32 16.33
CA ALA A 87 1.99 4.39 15.81
C ALA A 87 0.89 4.83 16.79
N ASP A 88 0.66 4.03 17.85
CA ASP A 88 -0.11 4.38 19.04
C ASP A 88 0.78 5.08 20.09
#